data_AF-A0A168FTP2-F1
#
_entry.id   AF-A0A168FTP2-F1
#
_cell.length_a   1.000
_cell.length_b   1.000
_cell.length_c   1.000
_cell.angle_alpha   90.00
_cell.angle_beta   90.00
_cell.angle_gamma   90.00
#
_symmetry.space_group_name_H-M   'P 1'
#
loop_
_entity.id
_entity.type
_entity.pdbx_description
1 polymer ?
#
loop_
_entity_poly.entity_id
_entity_poly.type
_entity_poly.pdbx_seq_one_letter_code
_entity_poly.pdbx_strand_id
1 'polypeptide(L)'
;MPAAPTRTWNDLVIPAPGRYDLDEAHKRIGFLAMHMMVSPVRGEFGTGSATIHVAEDPLDSWVTATIESASISTHLDDRDTHLKSPDFLDVENHPTIEFRSTGIEWQPAPDPIFSWAMLKRSSPGRLGLQRDPGSSTSFVLHGELTIRGITRPIALDAEFGGAGTDPYGRNLFGFSATADFEREQFGLLWNVALEAGGVLVAKKVRIELAGEAIRAE
;
A
#
# COMPACT_ATOMS: atom_id res chain seq x y z
N MET A 1 -26.37 23.19 -7.10
CA MET A 1 -25.44 23.21 -5.95
C MET A 1 -24.29 22.27 -6.27
N PRO A 2 -23.03 22.56 -5.90
CA PRO A 2 -21.97 21.58 -6.05
C PRO A 2 -22.34 20.32 -5.24
N ALA A 3 -21.99 19.15 -5.77
CA ALA A 3 -22.17 17.88 -5.05
C ALA A 3 -21.40 17.92 -3.72
N ALA A 4 -21.96 17.31 -2.67
CA ALA A 4 -21.29 17.21 -1.38
C ALA A 4 -19.94 16.50 -1.53
N PRO A 5 -18.90 16.88 -0.76
CA PRO A 5 -17.56 16.30 -0.88
C PRO A 5 -17.48 14.86 -0.40
N THR A 6 -18.43 14.45 0.45
CA THR A 6 -18.52 13.14 1.07
C THR A 6 -19.96 12.62 1.03
N ARG A 7 -20.11 11.31 1.27
CA ARG A 7 -21.40 10.61 1.38
C ARG A 7 -21.31 9.50 2.43
N THR A 8 -22.46 8.98 2.84
CA THR A 8 -22.52 7.84 3.77
C THR A 8 -22.68 6.53 3.00
N TRP A 9 -21.90 5.51 3.38
CA TRP A 9 -22.03 4.13 2.91
C TRP A 9 -21.69 3.17 4.05
N ASN A 10 -22.59 2.26 4.42
CA ASN A 10 -22.42 1.35 5.56
C ASN A 10 -21.92 2.06 6.84
N ASP A 11 -22.57 3.17 7.19
CA ASP A 11 -22.22 4.05 8.32
C ASP A 11 -20.83 4.71 8.26
N LEU A 12 -20.08 4.50 7.18
CA LEU A 12 -18.83 5.19 6.88
C LEU A 12 -19.10 6.51 6.13
N VAL A 13 -18.34 7.55 6.48
CA VAL A 13 -18.28 8.79 5.70
C VAL A 13 -17.16 8.64 4.66
N ILE A 14 -17.52 8.40 3.41
CA ILE A 14 -16.62 8.12 2.29
C ILE A 14 -16.60 9.29 1.28
N PRO A 15 -15.57 9.39 0.41
CA PRO A 15 -15.55 10.44 -0.61
C PRO A 15 -16.73 10.34 -1.57
N ALA A 16 -17.11 11.47 -2.16
CA ALA A 16 -18.04 11.48 -3.29
C ALA A 16 -17.46 10.70 -4.48
N PRO A 17 -18.32 10.11 -5.33
CA PRO A 17 -17.86 9.46 -6.55
C PRO A 17 -17.09 10.43 -7.46
N GLY A 18 -16.11 9.88 -8.17
CA GLY A 18 -15.29 10.65 -9.09
C GLY A 18 -13.87 10.14 -9.18
N ARG A 19 -13.08 10.84 -9.99
CA ARG A 19 -11.65 10.59 -10.10
C ARG A 19 -10.90 11.36 -9.02
N TYR A 20 -9.94 10.68 -8.41
CA TYR A 20 -8.98 11.23 -7.48
C TYR A 20 -7.59 10.86 -7.98
N ASP A 21 -6.62 11.75 -7.82
CA ASP A 21 -5.22 11.50 -8.12
C ASP A 21 -4.40 11.55 -6.82
N LEU A 22 -3.38 10.70 -6.72
CA LEU A 22 -2.48 10.67 -5.57
C LEU A 22 -1.83 12.04 -5.37
N ASP A 23 -1.85 12.55 -4.14
CA ASP A 23 -1.12 13.76 -3.79
C ASP A 23 0.37 13.46 -3.72
N GLU A 24 1.14 14.13 -4.58
CA GLU A 24 2.60 14.03 -4.64
C GLU A 24 3.26 14.42 -3.31
N ALA A 25 2.70 15.41 -2.61
CA ALA A 25 3.28 15.95 -1.38
C ALA A 25 2.98 15.09 -0.14
N HIS A 26 1.91 14.29 -0.20
CA HIS A 26 1.42 13.52 0.94
C HIS A 26 1.31 12.04 0.58
N LYS A 27 2.45 11.43 0.28
CA LYS A 27 2.55 10.00 -0.01
C LYS A 27 3.80 9.35 0.59
N ARG A 28 3.72 8.04 0.78
CA ARG A 28 4.82 7.14 1.07
C ARG A 28 4.63 5.86 0.25
N ILE A 29 5.67 5.48 -0.48
CA ILE A 29 5.76 4.22 -1.24
C ILE A 29 6.93 3.43 -0.67
N GLY A 30 6.72 2.82 0.49
CA GLY A 30 7.75 2.14 1.26
C GLY A 30 7.83 0.65 0.97
N PHE A 31 8.99 0.07 1.27
CA PHE A 31 9.15 -1.37 1.34
C PHE A 31 10.07 -1.78 2.51
N LEU A 32 9.94 -3.04 2.90
CA LEU A 32 10.76 -3.67 3.92
C LEU A 32 11.17 -5.08 3.47
N ALA A 33 12.47 -5.36 3.56
CA ALA A 33 13.02 -6.70 3.34
C ALA A 33 13.95 -7.06 4.51
N MET A 34 13.95 -8.33 4.93
CA MET A 34 14.86 -8.77 5.99
C MET A 34 16.26 -9.03 5.43
N HIS A 35 17.28 -8.51 6.11
CA HIS A 35 18.69 -8.77 5.85
C HIS A 35 19.22 -9.82 6.82
N MET A 36 19.80 -10.89 6.27
CA MET A 36 20.31 -12.07 6.98
C MET A 36 19.29 -12.70 7.95
N MET A 37 17.99 -12.48 7.74
CA MET A 37 16.91 -12.85 8.67
C MET A 37 16.99 -12.21 10.08
N VAL A 38 17.83 -11.19 10.26
CA VAL A 38 18.08 -10.56 11.57
C VAL A 38 17.54 -9.14 11.63
N SER A 39 17.84 -8.31 10.63
CA SER A 39 17.50 -6.89 10.65
C SER A 39 16.63 -6.49 9.45
N PRO A 40 15.61 -5.65 9.64
CA PRO A 40 14.85 -5.11 8.52
C PRO A 40 15.65 -4.02 7.81
N VAL A 41 15.74 -4.12 6.49
CA VAL A 41 16.15 -3.03 5.60
C VAL A 41 14.88 -2.38 5.08
N ARG A 42 14.76 -1.08 5.32
CA ARG A 42 13.69 -0.25 4.78
C ARG A 42 14.21 0.54 3.59
N GLY A 43 13.34 0.72 2.61
CA GLY A 43 13.54 1.68 1.54
C GLY A 43 12.21 2.22 1.08
N GLU A 44 12.27 3.06 0.06
CA GLU A 44 11.13 3.70 -0.54
C GLU A 44 11.39 4.03 -2.00
N PHE A 45 10.32 4.36 -2.71
CA PHE A 45 10.38 5.02 -4.01
C PHE A 45 9.93 6.47 -3.85
N GLY A 46 10.75 7.40 -4.33
CA GLY A 46 10.46 8.84 -4.24
C GLY A 46 9.39 9.29 -5.24
N THR A 47 9.32 8.67 -6.42
CA THR A 47 8.48 9.11 -7.52
C THR A 47 7.44 8.05 -7.87
N GLY A 48 6.19 8.46 -7.94
CA GLY A 48 5.08 7.58 -8.31
C GLY A 48 3.76 8.35 -8.38
N SER A 49 2.82 7.83 -9.15
CA SER A 49 1.50 8.42 -9.37
C SER A 49 0.43 7.34 -9.24
N ALA A 50 -0.78 7.75 -8.88
CA ALA A 50 -1.95 6.88 -8.96
C ALA A 50 -3.17 7.69 -9.37
N THR A 51 -4.04 7.03 -10.13
CA THR A 51 -5.41 7.47 -10.38
C THR A 51 -6.35 6.49 -9.72
N ILE A 52 -7.24 7.02 -8.89
CA ILE A 52 -8.22 6.28 -8.12
C ILE A 52 -9.60 6.74 -8.56
N HIS A 53 -10.42 5.82 -9.03
CA HIS A 53 -11.81 6.10 -9.37
C HIS A 53 -12.70 5.57 -8.25
N VAL A 54 -13.37 6.48 -7.54
CA VAL A 54 -14.39 6.17 -6.55
C VAL A 54 -15.72 6.05 -7.28
N ALA A 55 -16.32 4.86 -7.28
CA ALA A 55 -17.61 4.60 -7.88
C ALA A 55 -18.77 4.91 -6.91
N GLU A 56 -20.01 4.82 -7.41
CA GLU A 56 -21.24 4.96 -6.61
C GLU A 56 -21.38 3.83 -5.59
N ASP A 57 -21.17 2.59 -6.00
CA ASP A 57 -20.82 1.53 -5.05
C ASP A 57 -19.29 1.58 -4.86
N PRO A 58 -18.77 1.86 -3.65
CA PRO A 58 -17.32 1.91 -3.45
C PRO A 58 -16.63 0.58 -3.77
N LEU A 59 -17.34 -0.55 -3.77
CA LEU A 59 -16.75 -1.85 -4.16
C LEU A 59 -16.51 -2.00 -5.66
N ASP A 60 -17.15 -1.15 -6.49
CA ASP A 60 -16.89 -1.05 -7.94
C ASP A 60 -15.74 -0.07 -8.26
N SER A 61 -15.10 0.50 -7.23
CA SER A 61 -13.97 1.43 -7.40
C SER A 61 -12.74 0.73 -7.95
N TRP A 62 -11.83 1.49 -8.55
CA TRP A 62 -10.59 0.94 -9.09
C TRP A 62 -9.41 1.90 -8.95
N VAL A 63 -8.20 1.35 -9.03
CA VAL A 63 -6.93 2.07 -8.92
C VAL A 63 -5.97 1.61 -10.01
N THR A 64 -5.28 2.56 -10.62
CA THR A 64 -4.05 2.32 -11.40
C THR A 64 -2.93 3.16 -10.82
N ALA A 65 -1.74 2.58 -10.67
CA ALA A 65 -0.58 3.28 -10.16
C ALA A 65 0.69 2.94 -10.94
N THR A 66 1.61 3.89 -10.99
CA THR A 66 2.92 3.75 -11.63
C THR A 66 3.98 4.34 -10.70
N ILE A 67 5.06 3.59 -10.48
CA ILE A 67 6.23 4.00 -9.72
C ILE A 67 7.40 4.10 -10.69
N GLU A 68 8.22 5.13 -10.56
CA GLU A 68 9.48 5.23 -11.31
C GLU A 68 10.54 4.36 -10.62
N SER A 69 10.99 3.28 -11.27
CA SER A 69 11.90 2.30 -10.68
C SER A 69 13.22 2.94 -10.23
N ALA A 70 13.73 3.93 -10.97
CA ALA A 70 14.97 4.64 -10.68
C ALA A 70 14.91 5.50 -9.40
N SER A 71 13.70 5.79 -8.90
CA SER A 71 13.49 6.57 -7.67
C SER A 71 13.66 5.74 -6.38
N ILE A 72 14.04 4.46 -6.49
CA ILE A 72 14.36 3.63 -5.34
C ILE A 72 15.48 4.25 -4.51
N SER A 73 15.26 4.28 -3.20
CA SER A 73 16.21 4.71 -2.19
C SER A 73 16.14 3.82 -0.97
N THR A 74 17.30 3.45 -0.45
CA THR A 74 17.47 2.83 0.85
C THR A 74 18.43 3.64 1.73
N HIS A 75 18.72 4.88 1.29
CA HIS A 75 19.67 5.81 1.88
C HIS A 75 21.10 5.29 1.95
N LEU A 76 21.48 4.37 1.06
CA LEU A 76 22.85 3.87 0.90
C LEU A 76 23.18 3.81 -0.59
N ASP A 77 23.97 4.77 -1.08
CA ASP A 77 24.22 5.01 -2.51
C ASP A 77 24.71 3.77 -3.26
N ASP A 78 25.64 3.01 -2.68
CA ASP A 78 26.17 1.78 -3.30
C ASP A 78 25.09 0.71 -3.46
N ARG A 79 24.22 0.56 -2.45
CA ARG A 79 23.11 -0.39 -2.49
C ARG A 79 22.07 0.08 -3.50
N ASP A 80 21.75 1.36 -3.53
CA ASP A 80 20.75 1.93 -4.44
C ASP A 80 21.23 1.84 -5.90
N THR A 81 22.53 2.02 -6.14
CA THR A 81 23.16 1.80 -7.45
C THR A 81 23.01 0.35 -7.89
N HIS A 82 23.26 -0.60 -6.99
CA HIS A 82 23.08 -2.02 -7.30
C HIS A 82 21.60 -2.40 -7.51
N LEU A 83 20.68 -1.89 -6.68
CA LEU A 83 19.25 -2.16 -6.84
C LEU A 83 18.71 -1.66 -8.18
N LYS A 84 19.30 -0.62 -8.77
CA LYS A 84 18.93 -0.09 -10.08
C LYS A 84 19.51 -0.88 -11.26
N SER A 85 20.53 -1.70 -11.02
CA SER A 85 21.28 -2.38 -12.08
C SER A 85 20.47 -3.52 -12.75
N PRO A 86 20.93 -4.04 -13.90
CA PRO A 86 20.35 -5.20 -14.57
C PRO A 86 20.27 -6.49 -13.72
N ASP A 87 21.07 -6.59 -12.66
CA ASP A 87 21.04 -7.74 -11.75
C ASP A 87 19.82 -7.71 -10.81
N PHE A 88 19.15 -6.56 -10.70
CA PHE A 88 17.99 -6.38 -9.83
C PHE A 88 16.80 -5.74 -10.58
N LEU A 89 16.50 -4.44 -10.40
CA LEU A 89 15.32 -3.82 -11.03
C LEU A 89 15.49 -3.56 -12.54
N ASP A 90 16.73 -3.45 -13.02
CA ASP A 90 17.03 -3.16 -14.43
C ASP A 90 16.29 -1.92 -14.94
N VAL A 91 16.49 -0.78 -14.26
CA VAL A 91 15.64 0.42 -14.43
C VAL A 91 15.73 1.05 -15.80
N GLU A 92 16.80 0.79 -16.55
CA GLU A 92 16.97 1.23 -17.93
C GLU A 92 16.00 0.51 -18.89
N ASN A 93 15.79 -0.80 -18.70
CA ASN A 93 14.87 -1.59 -19.53
C ASN A 93 13.45 -1.67 -18.93
N HIS A 94 13.32 -1.42 -17.63
CA HIS A 94 12.08 -1.50 -16.87
C HIS A 94 11.90 -0.24 -16.00
N PRO A 95 11.64 0.92 -16.63
CA PRO A 95 11.62 2.21 -15.94
C PRO A 95 10.44 2.35 -14.96
N THR A 96 9.42 1.51 -15.08
CA THR A 96 8.22 1.55 -14.27
C THR A 96 7.95 0.25 -13.52
N ILE A 97 7.40 0.39 -12.32
CA ILE A 97 6.63 -0.64 -11.63
C ILE A 97 5.17 -0.21 -11.68
N GLU A 98 4.28 -1.13 -12.05
CA GLU A 98 2.88 -0.79 -12.34
C GLU A 98 1.93 -1.64 -11.51
N PHE A 99 0.83 -1.02 -11.08
CA PHE A 99 -0.25 -1.71 -10.38
C PHE A 99 -1.59 -1.38 -11.03
N ARG A 100 -2.45 -2.39 -11.17
CA ARG A 100 -3.84 -2.23 -11.60
C ARG A 100 -4.74 -3.09 -10.72
N SER A 101 -5.72 -2.48 -10.08
CA SER A 101 -6.70 -3.22 -9.28
C SER A 101 -7.60 -4.09 -10.15
N THR A 102 -8.02 -5.22 -9.60
CA THR A 102 -8.96 -6.18 -10.19
C THR A 102 -10.23 -6.35 -9.38
N GLY A 103 -10.26 -5.87 -8.13
CA GLY A 103 -11.44 -5.86 -7.29
C GLY A 103 -11.18 -5.30 -5.89
N ILE A 104 -12.24 -4.98 -5.17
CA ILE A 104 -12.21 -4.48 -3.79
C ILE A 104 -13.17 -5.30 -2.95
N GLU A 105 -12.70 -5.76 -1.80
CA GLU A 105 -13.53 -6.43 -0.80
C GLU A 105 -13.54 -5.59 0.48
N TRP A 106 -14.72 -5.36 1.05
CA TRP A 106 -14.82 -4.75 2.38
C TRP A 106 -14.65 -5.81 3.45
N GLN A 107 -13.72 -5.58 4.38
CA GLN A 107 -13.54 -6.45 5.54
C GLN A 107 -14.24 -5.81 6.73
N PRO A 108 -15.42 -6.28 7.17
CA PRO A 108 -16.02 -5.81 8.40
C PRO A 108 -15.10 -6.13 9.58
N ALA A 109 -15.08 -5.26 10.58
CA ALA A 109 -14.24 -5.43 11.75
C ALA A 109 -14.71 -6.72 12.44
N PRO A 110 -13.79 -7.60 12.87
CA PRO A 110 -14.19 -8.82 13.55
C PRO A 110 -15.05 -8.46 14.75
N ASP A 111 -16.19 -9.15 14.91
CA ASP A 111 -17.16 -8.87 15.96
C ASP A 111 -16.43 -8.77 17.33
N PRO A 112 -16.65 -7.67 18.08
CA PRO A 112 -16.04 -7.42 19.38
C PRO A 112 -16.11 -8.62 20.33
N ILE A 113 -17.14 -9.45 20.19
CA ILE A 113 -17.36 -10.64 21.02
C ILE A 113 -16.26 -11.70 20.81
N PHE A 114 -15.73 -11.84 19.60
CA PHE A 114 -14.68 -12.82 19.29
C PHE A 114 -13.28 -12.29 19.62
N SER A 115 -13.07 -10.97 19.56
CA SER A 115 -11.79 -10.34 19.88
C SER A 115 -11.52 -10.33 21.40
N TRP A 116 -12.52 -10.23 22.28
CA TRP A 116 -12.30 -10.43 23.72
C TRP A 116 -11.97 -11.88 24.10
N ALA A 117 -12.46 -12.87 23.35
CA ALA A 117 -12.21 -14.28 23.61
C ALA A 117 -10.73 -14.65 23.35
N MET A 118 -10.08 -14.01 22.36
CA MET A 118 -8.64 -14.15 22.13
C MET A 118 -7.78 -13.37 23.15
N LEU A 119 -8.27 -12.23 23.65
CA LEU A 119 -7.53 -11.38 24.60
C LEU A 119 -7.48 -11.91 26.04
N LYS A 120 -8.29 -12.92 26.41
CA LYS A 120 -8.22 -13.54 27.75
C LYS A 120 -6.95 -14.36 28.03
N ARG A 121 -5.96 -14.36 27.14
CA ARG A 121 -4.62 -14.97 27.36
C ARG A 121 -3.49 -13.97 27.71
N SER A 122 -3.75 -12.67 27.78
CA SER A 122 -2.71 -11.68 28.14
C SER A 122 -3.26 -10.56 29.02
N SER A 123 -2.69 -10.39 30.22
CA SER A 123 -3.09 -9.38 31.23
C SER A 123 -2.84 -7.91 30.81
N PRO A 124 -3.43 -6.92 31.54
CA PRO A 124 -3.90 -5.66 30.96
C PRO A 124 -2.92 -4.50 31.08
N GLY A 125 -3.03 -3.53 30.17
CA GLY A 125 -2.42 -2.22 30.34
C GLY A 125 -2.28 -1.39 29.08
N ARG A 126 -3.38 -0.84 28.55
CA ARG A 126 -3.38 0.48 27.88
C ARG A 126 -4.81 0.94 27.57
N LEU A 127 -5.19 2.11 28.10
CA LEU A 127 -6.25 2.91 27.51
C LEU A 127 -5.74 3.41 26.15
N GLY A 128 -6.26 2.82 25.08
CA GLY A 128 -6.17 3.34 23.72
C GLY A 128 -7.56 3.80 23.28
N LEU A 129 -7.59 4.86 22.46
CA LEU A 129 -8.78 5.44 21.84
C LEU A 129 -9.76 4.34 21.38
N GLN A 130 -10.97 4.40 21.90
CA GLN A 130 -12.04 3.50 21.51
C GLN A 130 -12.47 3.87 20.08
N ARG A 131 -11.96 3.16 19.07
CA ARG A 131 -12.57 3.15 17.73
C ARG A 131 -13.99 2.58 17.91
N ASP A 132 -15.00 3.25 17.38
CA ASP A 132 -16.37 2.76 17.42
C ASP A 132 -16.44 1.34 16.82
N PRO A 133 -16.96 0.35 17.56
CA PRO A 133 -16.90 -1.06 17.16
C PRO A 133 -17.84 -1.44 16.00
N GLY A 134 -18.39 -0.47 15.26
CA GLY A 134 -19.46 -0.68 14.28
C GLY A 134 -19.12 -0.45 12.81
N SER A 135 -18.07 0.32 12.47
CA SER A 135 -17.72 0.56 11.07
C SER A 135 -16.26 0.20 10.81
N SER A 136 -16.03 -0.80 9.96
CA SER A 136 -14.68 -1.11 9.52
C SER A 136 -14.26 -0.19 8.40
N THR A 137 -13.08 0.40 8.55
CA THR A 137 -12.42 1.13 7.47
C THR A 137 -11.46 0.23 6.67
N SER A 138 -11.50 -1.09 6.89
CA SER A 138 -10.59 -2.05 6.27
C SER A 138 -11.16 -2.66 4.99
N PHE A 139 -10.30 -2.79 3.98
CA PHE A 139 -10.61 -3.34 2.67
C PHE A 139 -9.46 -4.24 2.20
N VAL A 140 -9.74 -5.19 1.31
CA VAL A 140 -8.72 -5.84 0.48
C VAL A 140 -8.82 -5.27 -0.92
N LEU A 141 -7.73 -4.71 -1.41
CA LEU A 141 -7.59 -4.30 -2.80
C LEU A 141 -6.84 -5.40 -3.56
N HIS A 142 -7.56 -6.16 -4.37
CA HIS A 142 -6.97 -7.13 -5.28
C HIS A 142 -6.44 -6.40 -6.51
N GLY A 143 -5.32 -6.86 -7.04
CA GLY A 143 -4.79 -6.33 -8.29
C GLY A 143 -3.65 -7.13 -8.86
N GLU A 144 -3.16 -6.64 -9.99
CA GLU A 144 -1.98 -7.14 -10.68
C GLU A 144 -0.85 -6.14 -10.46
N LEU A 145 0.28 -6.65 -9.96
CA LEU A 145 1.54 -5.91 -9.82
C LEU A 145 2.46 -6.37 -10.95
N THR A 146 3.10 -5.41 -11.62
CA THR A 146 4.12 -5.67 -12.64
C THR A 146 5.44 -5.11 -12.18
N ILE A 147 6.43 -5.97 -11.98
CA ILE A 147 7.82 -5.59 -11.70
C ILE A 147 8.68 -6.25 -12.75
N ARG A 148 9.55 -5.47 -13.39
CA ARG A 148 10.50 -5.97 -14.40
C ARG A 148 9.81 -6.72 -15.55
N GLY A 149 8.66 -6.20 -15.98
CA GLY A 149 7.83 -6.80 -17.03
C GLY A 149 7.11 -8.11 -16.65
N ILE A 150 7.25 -8.60 -15.43
CA ILE A 150 6.56 -9.79 -14.94
C ILE A 150 5.37 -9.36 -14.09
N THR A 151 4.17 -9.77 -14.52
CA THR A 151 2.91 -9.47 -13.82
C THR A 151 2.48 -10.62 -12.92
N ARG A 152 2.11 -10.32 -11.68
CA ARG A 152 1.57 -11.27 -10.71
C ARG A 152 0.41 -10.68 -9.92
N PRO A 153 -0.56 -11.50 -9.49
CA PRO A 153 -1.61 -11.06 -8.60
C PRO A 153 -1.03 -10.72 -7.22
N ILE A 154 -1.58 -9.69 -6.59
CA ILE A 154 -1.30 -9.28 -5.22
C ILE A 154 -2.61 -8.84 -4.55
N ALA A 155 -2.66 -8.93 -3.23
CA ALA A 155 -3.74 -8.40 -2.40
C ALA A 155 -3.15 -7.40 -1.41
N LEU A 156 -3.67 -6.18 -1.39
CA LEU A 156 -3.29 -5.15 -0.44
C LEU A 156 -4.34 -5.05 0.65
N ASP A 157 -3.92 -5.21 1.89
CA ASP A 157 -4.73 -4.87 3.06
C ASP A 157 -4.74 -3.36 3.19
N ALA A 158 -5.86 -2.73 2.84
CA ALA A 158 -6.03 -1.29 2.81
C ALA A 158 -6.88 -0.79 3.98
N GLU A 159 -6.48 0.32 4.58
CA GLU A 159 -7.28 1.08 5.53
C GLU A 159 -7.67 2.43 4.93
N PHE A 160 -8.96 2.73 4.95
CA PHE A 160 -9.51 4.04 4.65
C PHE A 160 -9.29 4.96 5.85
N GLY A 161 -8.58 6.07 5.63
CA GLY A 161 -8.20 7.04 6.67
C GLY A 161 -9.24 8.13 6.94
N GLY A 162 -10.33 8.17 6.16
CA GLY A 162 -11.34 9.23 6.21
C GLY A 162 -11.29 10.15 4.98
N ALA A 163 -12.38 10.89 4.77
CA ALA A 163 -12.52 11.85 3.67
C ALA A 163 -12.98 13.22 4.16
N GLY A 164 -12.61 14.26 3.43
CA GLY A 164 -12.96 15.64 3.78
C GLY A 164 -12.52 16.65 2.74
N THR A 165 -12.44 17.90 3.18
CA THR A 165 -11.97 19.04 2.38
C THR A 165 -10.78 19.67 3.07
N ASP A 166 -9.72 19.96 2.32
CA ASP A 166 -8.52 20.61 2.85
C ASP A 166 -8.73 22.13 3.06
N PRO A 167 -7.78 22.83 3.70
CA PRO A 167 -7.85 24.29 3.87
C PRO A 167 -7.91 25.11 2.57
N TYR A 168 -7.62 24.49 1.42
CA TYR A 168 -7.66 25.12 0.09
C TYR A 168 -8.97 24.83 -0.66
N GLY A 169 -9.91 24.10 -0.03
CA GLY A 169 -11.21 23.77 -0.61
C GLY A 169 -11.19 22.53 -1.53
N ARG A 170 -10.09 21.78 -1.58
CA ARG A 170 -10.00 20.55 -2.39
C ARG A 170 -10.54 19.36 -1.61
N ASN A 171 -11.28 18.50 -2.28
CA ASN A 171 -11.80 17.28 -1.68
C ASN A 171 -10.75 16.18 -1.72
N LEU A 172 -10.54 15.49 -0.61
CA LEU A 172 -9.56 14.42 -0.53
C LEU A 172 -9.98 13.30 0.41
N PHE A 173 -9.27 12.19 0.32
CA PHE A 173 -9.31 11.16 1.33
C PHE A 173 -7.92 10.58 1.60
N GLY A 174 -7.72 10.13 2.84
CA GLY A 174 -6.51 9.44 3.26
C GLY A 174 -6.65 7.93 3.15
N PHE A 175 -5.54 7.24 2.93
CA PHE A 175 -5.49 5.78 2.94
C PHE A 175 -4.11 5.28 3.39
N SER A 176 -4.08 4.03 3.83
CA SER A 176 -2.85 3.25 3.95
C SER A 176 -3.08 1.84 3.41
N ALA A 177 -2.04 1.17 2.96
CA ALA A 177 -2.14 -0.20 2.52
C ALA A 177 -0.84 -0.98 2.72
N THR A 178 -0.94 -2.27 2.99
CA THR A 178 0.22 -3.16 3.07
C THR A 178 0.00 -4.43 2.28
N ALA A 179 1.08 -5.00 1.76
CA ALA A 179 1.05 -6.31 1.15
C ALA A 179 2.40 -7.01 1.33
N ASP A 180 2.38 -8.32 1.45
CA ASP A 180 3.57 -9.13 1.44
C ASP A 180 3.64 -9.93 0.12
N PHE A 181 4.81 -9.98 -0.53
CA PHE A 181 5.03 -10.77 -1.73
C PHE A 181 6.43 -11.39 -1.77
N GLU A 182 6.64 -12.37 -2.66
CA GLU A 182 7.93 -13.03 -2.87
C GLU A 182 8.62 -12.44 -4.10
N ARG A 183 9.75 -11.74 -3.92
CA ARG A 183 10.45 -11.02 -5.01
C ARG A 183 10.89 -11.91 -6.16
N GLU A 184 11.16 -13.19 -5.88
CA GLU A 184 11.60 -14.17 -6.89
C GLU A 184 10.50 -14.46 -7.92
N GLN A 185 9.22 -14.26 -7.58
CA GLN A 185 8.10 -14.43 -8.52
C GLN A 185 8.11 -13.41 -9.66
N PHE A 186 8.85 -12.31 -9.47
CA PHE A 186 9.07 -11.21 -10.41
C PHE A 186 10.47 -11.26 -11.06
N GLY A 187 11.18 -12.38 -10.92
CA GLY A 187 12.52 -12.55 -11.52
C GLY A 187 13.62 -11.74 -10.84
N LEU A 188 13.37 -11.17 -9.65
CA LEU A 188 14.39 -10.54 -8.82
C LEU A 188 15.13 -11.64 -8.05
N LEU A 189 16.08 -12.30 -8.70
CA LEU A 189 16.74 -13.52 -8.20
C LEU A 189 18.08 -13.28 -7.53
N TRP A 190 18.66 -12.07 -7.63
CA TRP A 190 19.96 -11.80 -7.05
C TRP A 190 19.98 -12.10 -5.54
N ASN A 191 21.01 -12.80 -5.10
CA ASN A 191 21.26 -13.07 -3.70
C ASN A 191 22.70 -13.52 -3.46
N VAL A 192 23.12 -13.48 -2.20
CA VAL A 192 24.36 -14.10 -1.73
C VAL A 192 23.98 -15.22 -0.76
N ALA A 193 24.47 -16.43 -1.04
CA ALA A 193 24.34 -17.56 -0.12
C ALA A 193 25.29 -17.38 1.08
N LEU A 194 24.83 -17.71 2.28
CA LEU A 194 25.62 -17.59 3.50
C LEU A 194 26.22 -18.94 3.90
N GLU A 195 27.44 -18.93 4.45
CA GLU A 195 28.15 -20.14 4.93
C GLU A 195 27.35 -20.95 5.96
N ALA A 196 26.59 -20.26 6.81
CA ALA A 196 25.73 -20.87 7.83
C ALA A 196 24.39 -21.40 7.27
N GLY A 197 24.19 -21.35 5.96
CA GLY A 197 22.91 -21.59 5.31
C GLY A 197 22.01 -20.36 5.27
N GLY A 198 21.09 -20.34 4.32
CA GLY A 198 20.20 -19.20 4.08
C GLY A 198 20.78 -18.17 3.11
N VAL A 199 20.16 -16.99 3.10
CA VAL A 199 20.42 -15.95 2.11
C VAL A 199 20.62 -14.58 2.76
N LEU A 200 21.40 -13.73 2.09
CA LEU A 200 21.69 -12.37 2.55
C LEU A 200 20.43 -11.49 2.59
N VAL A 201 19.55 -11.59 1.59
CA VAL A 201 18.30 -10.83 1.55
C VAL A 201 17.14 -11.79 1.44
N ALA A 202 16.16 -11.64 2.35
CA ALA A 202 14.96 -12.43 2.35
C ALA A 202 14.21 -12.34 1.02
N LYS A 203 13.49 -13.41 0.71
CA LYS A 203 12.67 -13.51 -0.51
C LYS A 203 11.38 -12.68 -0.37
N LYS A 204 10.80 -12.75 0.82
CA LYS A 204 9.62 -11.98 1.21
C LYS A 204 9.95 -10.49 1.34
N VAL A 205 9.16 -9.66 0.67
CA VAL A 205 9.19 -8.21 0.73
C VAL A 205 7.81 -7.73 1.17
N ARG A 206 7.78 -6.77 2.09
CA ARG A 206 6.57 -6.05 2.48
C ARG A 206 6.53 -4.71 1.76
N ILE A 207 5.38 -4.36 1.19
CA ILE A 207 5.05 -3.02 0.70
C ILE A 207 4.29 -2.29 1.80
N GLU A 208 4.63 -1.01 2.00
CA GLU A 208 3.99 -0.10 2.95
C GLU A 208 3.59 1.19 2.22
N LEU A 209 2.31 1.35 1.94
CA LEU A 209 1.74 2.51 1.26
C LEU A 209 0.98 3.38 2.26
N ALA A 210 1.12 4.69 2.13
CA ALA A 210 0.26 5.65 2.80
C ALA A 210 0.15 6.90 1.95
N GLY A 211 -1.00 7.56 1.95
CA GLY A 211 -1.11 8.86 1.31
C GLY A 211 -2.50 9.45 1.28
N GLU A 212 -2.58 10.59 0.61
CA GLU A 212 -3.82 11.30 0.33
C GLU A 212 -4.12 11.26 -1.17
N ALA A 213 -5.39 11.18 -1.53
CA ALA A 213 -5.85 11.29 -2.90
C ALA A 213 -6.77 12.51 -3.03
N ILE A 214 -6.46 13.39 -3.96
CA ILE A 214 -7.18 14.64 -4.19
C ILE A 214 -8.10 14.49 -5.39
N ARG A 215 -9.33 14.99 -5.27
CA ARG A 215 -10.33 14.93 -6.34
C ARG A 215 -9.82 15.69 -7.57
N ALA A 216 -9.78 15.02 -8.71
CA ALA A 216 -9.55 15.65 -10.00
C ALA A 216 -10.80 16.47 -10.39
N GLU A 217 -10.57 17.61 -11.04
CA GLU A 217 -11.65 18.50 -11.51
C GLU A 217 -12.54 17.84 -12.57
#